data_AF-A0A543Q082-F1
#
_entry.id   AF-A0A543Q082-F1
#
_cell.length_a   1.000
_cell.length_b   1.000
_cell.length_c   1.000
_cell.angle_alpha   90.00
_cell.angle_beta   90.00
_cell.angle_gamma   90.00
#
_symmetry.space_group_name_H-M   'P 1'
#
loop_
_entity.id
_entity.type
_entity.pdbx_description
1 polymer ?
#
loop_
_entity_poly.entity_id
_entity_poly.type
_entity_poly.pdbx_seq_one_letter_code
_entity_poly.pdbx_strand_id
1 'polypeptide(L)'
;MSNQELVGGVSTKMFSLGKWLSLIFAILALLAVIFVAIELLTLGSSFKTPSFDTQARQTMIGSLTTQQSNVAQQKEQLKLSRDYGSRVISIISKYGIQDVKMNQIIHLLLQMPPEYRHDFVSGWSDYVRDGIDYAKKNGVYQAQNTSIANSFLGASVSEGTADILTQQYINEFSNAIEASKTKKREDHFRRLSLFAFIVSAVIVFILAMVLPVLVQIEKNTRSLFQLGLVAPTGATPVTNTSVIAKTPQVPNNLCPKCHAPVTDDDVFCGNCGADLR
;
A
#
# COMPACT_ATOMS: atom_id res chain seq x y z
N MET A 1 37.07 -52.13 -26.80
CA MET A 1 36.21 -50.96 -27.04
C MET A 1 36.36 -50.04 -25.85
N SER A 2 37.03 -48.91 -26.05
CA SER A 2 37.63 -48.09 -24.99
C SER A 2 36.60 -47.16 -24.34
N ASN A 3 36.65 -47.06 -23.01
CA ASN A 3 35.84 -46.16 -22.17
C ASN A 3 35.98 -44.66 -22.51
N GLN A 4 36.86 -44.29 -23.44
CA GLN A 4 37.04 -42.89 -23.89
C GLN A 4 35.94 -42.43 -24.85
N GLU A 5 35.32 -43.30 -25.64
CA GLU A 5 34.23 -42.88 -26.54
C GLU A 5 32.90 -42.66 -25.81
N LEU A 6 32.67 -43.39 -24.70
CA LEU A 6 31.45 -43.24 -23.91
C LEU A 6 31.39 -41.87 -23.20
N VAL A 7 32.53 -41.38 -22.71
CA VAL A 7 32.62 -40.11 -21.95
C VAL A 7 32.45 -38.89 -22.86
N GLY A 8 32.94 -38.96 -24.11
CA GLY A 8 32.76 -37.88 -25.10
C GLY A 8 31.30 -37.69 -25.55
N GLY A 9 30.56 -38.81 -25.70
CA GLY A 9 29.15 -38.79 -26.10
C GLY A 9 28.18 -38.26 -25.02
N VAL A 10 28.47 -38.51 -23.74
CA VAL A 10 27.65 -38.00 -22.63
C VAL A 10 27.87 -36.50 -22.41
N SER A 11 29.11 -36.03 -22.51
CA SER A 11 29.46 -34.60 -22.31
C SER A 11 28.82 -33.68 -23.36
N THR A 12 28.80 -34.09 -24.63
CA THR A 12 28.19 -33.31 -25.72
C THR A 12 26.67 -33.23 -25.59
N LYS A 13 26.00 -34.30 -25.12
CA LYS A 13 24.57 -34.27 -24.84
C LYS A 13 24.23 -33.38 -23.63
N MET A 14 25.02 -33.41 -22.56
CA MET A 14 24.84 -32.52 -21.41
C MET A 14 25.02 -31.03 -21.75
N PHE A 15 25.97 -30.69 -22.62
CA PHE A 15 26.17 -29.31 -23.07
C PHE A 15 25.01 -28.79 -23.92
N SER A 16 24.42 -29.63 -24.78
CA SER A 16 23.24 -29.24 -25.56
C SER A 16 22.00 -29.01 -24.68
N LEU A 17 21.87 -29.81 -23.62
CA LEU A 17 20.81 -29.68 -22.62
C LEU A 17 20.96 -28.38 -21.81
N GLY A 18 22.19 -28.03 -21.41
CA GLY A 18 22.47 -26.77 -20.73
C GLY A 18 22.15 -25.53 -21.58
N LYS A 19 22.43 -25.57 -22.88
CA LYS A 19 22.06 -24.49 -23.81
C LYS A 19 20.54 -24.31 -23.92
N TRP A 20 19.80 -25.40 -24.05
CA TRP A 20 18.33 -25.35 -24.10
C TRP A 20 17.73 -24.86 -22.77
N LEU A 21 18.26 -25.34 -21.64
CA LEU A 21 17.83 -24.89 -20.32
C LEU A 21 18.09 -23.39 -20.15
N SER A 22 19.28 -22.91 -20.52
CA SER A 22 19.64 -21.50 -20.46
C SER A 22 18.76 -20.63 -21.35
N LEU A 23 18.36 -21.13 -22.53
CA LEU A 23 17.47 -20.41 -23.43
C LEU A 23 16.04 -20.31 -22.87
N ILE A 24 15.52 -21.39 -22.26
CA ILE A 24 14.23 -21.39 -21.58
C ILE A 24 14.23 -20.39 -20.41
N PHE A 25 15.29 -20.38 -19.59
CA PHE A 25 15.42 -19.43 -18.49
C PHE A 25 15.58 -17.99 -18.96
N ALA A 26 16.29 -17.74 -20.06
CA ALA A 26 16.40 -16.41 -20.66
C ALA A 26 15.04 -15.89 -21.16
N ILE A 27 14.23 -16.77 -21.77
CA ILE A 27 12.87 -16.43 -22.21
C ILE A 27 11.97 -16.13 -21.00
N LEU A 28 12.04 -16.92 -19.92
CA LEU A 28 11.28 -16.67 -18.69
C LEU A 28 11.67 -15.33 -18.03
N ALA A 29 12.96 -15.00 -18.00
CA ALA A 29 13.43 -13.72 -17.48
C ALA A 29 12.94 -12.55 -18.35
N LEU A 30 12.98 -12.69 -19.68
CA LEU A 30 12.46 -11.69 -20.60
C LEU A 30 10.95 -11.46 -20.39
N LEU A 31 10.17 -12.53 -20.23
CA LEU A 31 8.74 -12.45 -19.96
C LEU A 31 8.44 -11.76 -18.62
N ALA A 32 9.25 -12.01 -17.58
CA ALA A 32 9.13 -11.33 -16.30
C ALA A 32 9.43 -9.82 -16.41
N VAL A 33 10.47 -9.44 -17.16
CA VAL A 33 10.80 -8.02 -17.41
C VAL A 33 9.70 -7.34 -18.22
N ILE A 34 9.16 -7.99 -19.26
CA ILE A 34 8.04 -7.47 -20.05
C ILE A 34 6.80 -7.29 -19.17
N PHE A 35 6.49 -8.26 -18.31
CA PHE A 35 5.36 -8.17 -17.38
C PHE A 35 5.52 -7.00 -16.38
N VAL A 36 6.72 -6.83 -15.81
CA VAL A 36 7.04 -5.71 -14.91
C VAL A 36 7.00 -4.36 -15.65
N ALA A 37 7.48 -4.30 -16.89
CA ALA A 37 7.42 -3.11 -17.72
C ALA A 37 5.97 -2.74 -18.08
N ILE A 38 5.11 -3.73 -18.37
CA ILE A 38 3.68 -3.51 -18.58
C ILE A 38 3.02 -2.99 -17.28
N GLU A 39 3.29 -3.59 -16.14
CA GLU A 39 2.81 -3.11 -14.82
C GLU A 39 3.25 -1.66 -14.57
N LEU A 40 4.53 -1.32 -14.77
CA LEU A 40 5.07 0.03 -14.67
C LEU A 40 4.45 1.03 -15.66
N LEU A 41 4.08 0.58 -16.86
CA LEU A 41 3.40 1.41 -17.85
C LEU A 41 1.90 1.56 -17.56
N THR A 42 1.28 0.57 -16.90
CA THR A 42 -0.11 0.63 -16.41
C THR A 42 -0.25 1.32 -15.06
N LEU A 43 0.85 1.49 -14.32
CA LEU A 43 1.04 2.49 -13.28
C LEU A 43 1.15 3.87 -13.94
N GLY A 44 0.10 4.23 -14.68
CA GLY A 44 -0.12 5.55 -15.21
C GLY A 44 -0.01 6.54 -14.07
N SER A 45 1.07 7.31 -14.12
CA SER A 45 1.37 8.41 -13.23
C SER A 45 0.23 9.42 -13.30
N SER A 46 -0.68 9.39 -12.32
CA SER A 46 -1.31 10.63 -11.88
C SER A 46 -0.25 11.42 -11.11
N PHE A 47 0.66 12.04 -11.85
CA PHE A 47 1.48 13.12 -11.34
C PHE A 47 0.52 14.27 -11.01
N LYS A 48 0.00 14.27 -9.79
CA LYS A 48 -0.70 15.42 -9.24
C LYS A 48 0.35 16.50 -8.99
N THR A 49 0.47 17.42 -9.94
CA THR A 49 1.09 18.72 -9.69
C THR A 49 0.47 19.29 -8.41
N PRO A 50 1.26 19.55 -7.34
CA PRO A 50 0.72 20.20 -6.15
C PRO A 50 0.27 21.61 -6.55
N SER A 51 -1.04 21.81 -6.60
CA SER A 51 -1.60 23.13 -6.85
C SER A 51 -1.28 24.05 -5.67
N PHE A 52 -0.90 25.30 -5.97
CA PHE A 52 -0.66 26.41 -5.04
C PHE A 52 -1.73 26.60 -3.93
N ASP A 53 -2.90 25.99 -4.14
CA ASP A 53 -4.04 25.96 -3.22
C ASP A 53 -3.75 25.31 -1.85
N THR A 54 -2.76 24.43 -1.68
CA THR A 54 -2.61 23.72 -0.38
C THR A 54 -1.94 24.53 0.71
N GLN A 55 -1.00 25.42 0.38
CA GLN A 55 -0.31 26.26 1.36
C GLN A 55 -0.87 27.68 1.43
N ALA A 56 -1.43 28.22 0.34
CA ALA A 56 -2.15 29.50 0.38
C ALA A 56 -3.50 29.40 1.11
N ARG A 57 -4.12 28.20 1.18
CA ARG A 57 -5.37 27.98 1.93
C ARG A 57 -5.21 28.01 3.44
N GLN A 58 -4.08 27.57 3.97
CA GLN A 58 -3.88 27.48 5.41
C GLN A 58 -3.74 28.86 6.05
N THR A 59 -3.26 29.86 5.31
CA THR A 59 -3.07 31.23 5.79
C THR A 59 -4.21 32.18 5.43
N MET A 60 -4.94 31.98 4.32
CA MET A 60 -6.06 32.87 3.94
C MET A 60 -7.47 32.27 4.09
N ILE A 61 -7.63 30.95 4.25
CA ILE A 61 -8.94 30.28 4.38
C ILE A 61 -9.10 29.59 5.76
N GLY A 62 -8.50 30.14 6.81
CA GLY A 62 -8.79 29.73 8.19
C GLY A 62 -10.19 30.15 8.65
N SER A 63 -10.76 31.20 8.08
CA SER A 63 -12.05 31.79 8.51
C SER A 63 -13.23 31.55 7.56
N LEU A 64 -13.01 31.06 6.33
CA LEU A 64 -14.05 30.84 5.32
C LEU A 64 -14.42 29.36 5.10
N THR A 65 -13.54 28.41 5.43
CA THR A 65 -13.74 26.96 5.18
C THR A 65 -14.70 26.31 6.17
N THR A 66 -14.80 26.80 7.40
CA THR A 66 -15.68 26.25 8.44
C THR A 66 -17.15 26.43 8.10
N GLN A 67 -17.51 27.47 7.35
CA GLN A 67 -18.90 27.73 6.97
C GLN A 67 -19.34 26.88 5.76
N GLN A 68 -18.46 26.69 4.77
CA GLN A 68 -18.81 25.99 3.52
C GLN A 68 -18.73 24.46 3.64
N SER A 69 -17.81 23.92 4.46
CA SER A 69 -17.80 22.50 4.81
C SER A 69 -19.05 22.09 5.60
N ASN A 70 -19.55 22.98 6.45
CA ASN A 70 -20.77 22.80 7.22
C ASN A 70 -22.01 22.72 6.29
N VAL A 71 -22.10 23.57 5.26
CA VAL A 71 -23.21 23.50 4.28
C VAL A 71 -23.16 22.21 3.45
N ALA A 72 -21.98 21.74 3.05
CA ALA A 72 -21.85 20.48 2.30
C ALA A 72 -22.26 19.27 3.16
N GLN A 73 -21.81 19.21 4.42
CA GLN A 73 -22.22 18.17 5.37
C GLN A 73 -23.71 18.25 5.71
N GLN A 74 -24.27 19.45 5.91
CA GLN A 74 -25.71 19.64 6.11
C GLN A 74 -26.52 19.17 4.91
N LYS A 75 -26.08 19.48 3.69
CA LYS A 75 -26.74 19.03 2.46
C LYS A 75 -26.74 17.51 2.35
N GLU A 76 -25.64 16.86 2.71
CA GLU A 76 -25.57 15.40 2.70
C GLU A 76 -26.42 14.77 3.83
N GLN A 77 -26.42 15.38 5.02
CA GLN A 77 -27.30 14.98 6.12
C GLN A 77 -28.78 15.08 5.73
N LEU A 78 -29.18 16.17 5.06
CA LEU A 78 -30.53 16.37 4.54
C LEU A 78 -30.88 15.31 3.49
N LYS A 79 -29.93 14.98 2.60
CA LYS A 79 -30.12 13.91 1.61
C LYS A 79 -30.34 12.56 2.29
N LEU A 80 -29.50 12.20 3.25
CA LEU A 80 -29.65 10.95 4.02
C LEU A 80 -30.95 10.91 4.83
N SER A 81 -31.34 12.02 5.45
CA SER A 81 -32.60 12.15 6.16
C SER A 81 -33.79 11.94 5.24
N ARG A 82 -33.75 12.48 4.02
CA ARG A 82 -34.79 12.23 3.00
C ARG A 82 -34.81 10.76 2.54
N ASP A 83 -33.64 10.18 2.28
CA ASP A 83 -33.53 8.86 1.66
C ASP A 83 -33.84 7.73 2.68
N TYR A 84 -33.44 7.89 3.94
CA TYR A 84 -33.52 6.87 4.99
C TYR A 84 -34.38 7.25 6.19
N GLY A 85 -34.69 8.53 6.40
CA GLY A 85 -35.36 9.00 7.62
C GLY A 85 -36.72 8.36 7.85
N SER A 86 -37.53 8.17 6.81
CA SER A 86 -38.82 7.48 6.93
C SER A 86 -38.68 6.03 7.39
N ARG A 87 -37.69 5.30 6.86
CA ARG A 87 -37.39 3.92 7.28
C ARG A 87 -36.88 3.87 8.70
N VAL A 88 -35.94 4.75 9.06
CA VAL A 88 -35.40 4.83 10.43
C VAL A 88 -36.50 5.14 11.44
N ILE A 89 -37.36 6.12 11.17
CA ILE A 89 -38.52 6.43 12.02
C ILE A 89 -39.46 5.23 12.12
N SER A 90 -39.72 4.53 11.01
CA SER A 90 -40.59 3.35 11.03
C SER A 90 -40.04 2.23 11.89
N ILE A 91 -38.71 2.00 11.90
CA ILE A 91 -38.06 0.99 12.74
C ILE A 91 -38.16 1.39 14.22
N ILE A 92 -37.79 2.64 14.54
CA ILE A 92 -37.83 3.17 15.91
C ILE A 92 -39.24 3.07 16.49
N SER A 93 -40.23 3.55 15.75
CA SER A 93 -41.63 3.54 16.20
C SER A 93 -42.23 2.14 16.28
N LYS A 94 -41.95 1.27 15.31
CA LYS A 94 -42.49 -0.10 15.26
C LYS A 94 -42.01 -0.96 16.42
N TYR A 95 -40.74 -0.81 16.82
CA TYR A 95 -40.13 -1.63 17.87
C TYR A 95 -40.00 -0.92 19.22
N GLY A 96 -40.44 0.34 19.34
CA GLY A 96 -40.45 1.07 20.60
C GLY A 96 -39.06 1.43 21.13
N ILE A 97 -38.09 1.65 20.23
CA ILE A 97 -36.70 2.01 20.56
C ILE A 97 -36.69 3.43 21.14
N GLN A 98 -36.08 3.61 22.33
CA GLN A 98 -36.12 4.88 23.05
C GLN A 98 -34.76 5.59 23.07
N ASP A 99 -33.67 4.83 23.19
CA ASP A 99 -32.34 5.38 23.44
C ASP A 99 -31.67 5.87 22.15
N VAL A 100 -32.13 5.35 21.00
CA VAL A 100 -31.57 5.67 19.70
C VAL A 100 -32.51 6.58 18.91
N LYS A 101 -32.06 7.82 18.69
CA LYS A 101 -32.78 8.84 17.94
C LYS A 101 -32.43 8.78 16.45
N MET A 102 -33.37 9.21 15.60
CA MET A 102 -33.16 9.30 14.15
C MET A 102 -31.87 10.06 13.81
N ASN A 103 -31.60 11.21 14.44
CA ASN A 103 -30.41 12.02 14.16
C ASN A 103 -29.10 11.27 14.44
N GLN A 104 -29.06 10.40 15.44
CA GLN A 104 -27.88 9.58 15.74
C GLN A 104 -27.64 8.55 14.64
N ILE A 105 -28.70 7.89 14.17
CA ILE A 105 -28.61 6.95 13.04
C ILE A 105 -28.18 7.68 11.76
N ILE A 106 -28.74 8.85 11.47
CA ILE A 106 -28.32 9.62 10.29
C ILE A 106 -26.84 10.05 10.41
N HIS A 107 -26.37 10.43 11.60
CA HIS A 107 -24.94 10.70 11.84
C HIS A 107 -24.07 9.47 11.64
N LEU A 108 -24.51 8.30 12.09
CA LEU A 108 -23.81 7.04 11.84
C LEU A 108 -23.74 6.74 10.33
N LEU A 109 -24.84 6.93 9.60
CA LEU A 109 -24.87 6.75 8.15
C LEU A 109 -23.97 7.74 7.39
N LEU A 110 -23.81 8.97 7.89
CA LEU A 110 -22.87 9.94 7.32
C LEU A 110 -21.43 9.45 7.39
N GLN A 111 -21.05 8.82 8.50
CA GLN A 111 -19.70 8.29 8.72
C GLN A 111 -19.45 6.98 7.96
N MET A 112 -20.52 6.30 7.54
CA MET A 112 -20.47 5.04 6.83
C MET A 112 -20.27 5.23 5.31
N PRO A 113 -19.45 4.38 4.65
CA PRO A 113 -19.33 4.41 3.20
C PRO A 113 -20.70 4.19 2.51
N PRO A 114 -21.00 4.92 1.42
CA PRO A 114 -22.31 4.90 0.78
C PRO A 114 -22.86 3.52 0.44
N GLU A 115 -21.98 2.59 0.07
CA GLU A 115 -22.31 1.23 -0.33
C GLU A 115 -22.92 0.37 0.80
N TYR A 116 -22.65 0.68 2.08
CA TYR A 116 -23.17 -0.10 3.21
C TYR A 116 -24.45 0.51 3.81
N ARG A 117 -24.79 1.75 3.44
CA ARG A 117 -25.87 2.51 4.09
C ARG A 117 -27.24 1.85 3.93
N HIS A 118 -27.51 1.28 2.75
CA HIS A 118 -28.76 0.59 2.48
C HIS A 118 -28.88 -0.69 3.31
N ASP A 119 -27.84 -1.53 3.22
CA ASP A 119 -27.77 -2.83 3.89
C ASP A 119 -27.83 -2.69 5.42
N PHE A 120 -27.24 -1.61 5.96
CA PHE A 120 -27.36 -1.26 7.36
C PHE A 120 -28.82 -1.04 7.77
N VAL A 121 -29.56 -0.20 7.06
CA VAL A 121 -30.94 0.15 7.46
C VAL A 121 -31.89 -1.03 7.28
N SER A 122 -31.77 -1.79 6.18
CA SER A 122 -32.58 -2.99 5.98
C SER A 122 -32.24 -4.07 6.98
N GLY A 123 -30.94 -4.37 7.14
CA GLY A 123 -30.46 -5.39 8.06
C GLY A 123 -30.78 -5.08 9.52
N TRP A 124 -30.76 -3.80 9.91
CA TRP A 124 -31.16 -3.37 11.25
C TRP A 124 -32.62 -3.74 11.54
N SER A 125 -33.53 -3.49 10.59
CA SER A 125 -34.95 -3.80 10.76
C SER A 125 -35.19 -5.30 10.94
N ASP A 126 -34.51 -6.11 10.14
CA ASP A 126 -34.61 -7.57 10.18
C ASP A 126 -33.99 -8.12 11.48
N TYR A 127 -32.81 -7.64 11.86
CA TYR A 127 -32.12 -8.06 13.07
C TYR A 127 -32.93 -7.78 14.34
N VAL A 128 -33.51 -6.57 14.46
CA VAL A 128 -34.35 -6.22 15.61
C VAL A 128 -35.64 -7.04 15.62
N ARG A 129 -36.28 -7.25 14.46
CA ARG A 129 -37.48 -8.11 14.36
C ARG A 129 -37.19 -9.51 14.88
N ASP A 130 -36.18 -10.15 14.31
CA ASP A 130 -35.86 -11.55 14.58
C ASP A 130 -35.35 -11.73 16.02
N GLY A 131 -34.58 -10.76 16.52
CA GLY A 131 -34.12 -10.73 17.91
C GLY A 131 -35.26 -10.55 18.92
N ILE A 132 -36.25 -9.71 18.63
CA ILE A 132 -37.45 -9.55 19.47
C ILE A 132 -38.28 -10.83 19.45
N ASP A 133 -38.48 -11.45 18.28
CA ASP A 133 -39.25 -12.69 18.17
C ASP A 133 -38.56 -13.83 18.94
N TYR A 134 -37.24 -13.91 18.87
CA TYR A 134 -36.44 -14.81 19.70
C TYR A 134 -36.62 -14.51 21.20
N ALA A 135 -36.51 -13.26 21.62
CA ALA A 135 -36.65 -12.88 23.03
C ALA A 135 -38.04 -13.21 23.58
N LYS A 136 -39.10 -12.97 22.79
CA LYS A 136 -40.48 -13.33 23.14
C LYS A 136 -40.65 -14.84 23.29
N LYS A 137 -40.11 -15.61 22.34
CA LYS A 137 -40.17 -17.08 22.37
C LYS A 137 -39.49 -17.66 23.61
N ASN A 138 -38.42 -17.02 24.08
CA ASN A 138 -37.65 -17.47 25.24
C ASN A 138 -38.06 -16.81 26.57
N GLY A 139 -39.11 -15.98 26.58
CA GLY A 139 -39.61 -15.34 27.80
C GLY A 139 -38.68 -14.27 28.41
N VAL A 140 -37.72 -13.77 27.65
CA VAL A 140 -36.73 -12.76 28.10
C VAL A 140 -37.01 -11.36 27.55
N TYR A 141 -38.15 -11.17 26.87
CA TYR A 141 -38.51 -9.91 26.24
C TYR A 141 -38.88 -8.83 27.28
N GLN A 142 -38.24 -7.67 27.15
CA GLN A 142 -38.53 -6.45 27.91
C GLN A 142 -38.96 -5.34 26.94
N ALA A 143 -40.19 -4.87 27.09
CA ALA A 143 -40.79 -3.92 26.15
C ALA A 143 -40.23 -2.50 26.28
N GLN A 144 -39.74 -2.10 27.45
CA GLN A 144 -39.34 -0.72 27.74
C GLN A 144 -38.25 -0.68 28.80
N ASN A 145 -37.50 0.42 28.79
CA ASN A 145 -36.55 0.76 29.84
C ASN A 145 -37.29 0.84 31.19
N THR A 146 -36.87 0.04 32.16
CA THR A 146 -37.40 0.10 33.53
C THR A 146 -36.30 0.54 34.49
N SER A 147 -36.49 1.72 35.08
CA SER A 147 -35.64 2.21 36.16
C SER A 147 -36.06 1.53 37.46
N ILE A 148 -35.22 0.64 37.99
CA ILE A 148 -35.50 0.02 39.29
C ILE A 148 -34.94 0.94 40.38
N ALA A 149 -35.81 1.77 40.95
CA ALA A 149 -35.44 2.78 41.96
C ALA A 149 -35.03 2.20 43.33
N ASN A 150 -35.13 0.88 43.53
CA ASN A 150 -34.99 0.24 44.85
C ASN A 150 -33.66 -0.47 45.10
N SER A 151 -32.60 -0.16 44.34
CA SER A 151 -31.29 -0.74 44.60
C SER A 151 -30.50 0.14 45.58
N PHE A 152 -30.31 -0.35 46.80
CA PHE A 152 -29.56 0.27 47.90
C PHE A 152 -28.11 0.65 47.55
N LEU A 153 -27.57 0.17 46.41
CA LEU A 153 -26.20 0.43 45.94
C LEU A 153 -26.13 1.21 44.61
N GLY A 154 -27.22 1.84 44.18
CA GLY A 154 -27.26 2.66 42.97
C GLY A 154 -28.29 2.13 41.96
N ALA A 155 -29.00 3.04 41.30
CA ALA A 155 -30.05 2.72 40.35
C ALA A 155 -29.51 1.86 39.20
N SER A 156 -30.06 0.65 39.01
CA SER A 156 -29.86 -0.13 37.80
C SER A 156 -30.99 0.20 36.81
N VAL A 157 -30.60 0.68 35.63
CA VAL A 157 -31.51 0.86 34.49
C VAL A 157 -31.53 -0.45 33.74
N SER A 158 -32.69 -1.10 33.68
CA SER A 158 -32.91 -2.24 32.79
C SER A 158 -33.29 -1.70 31.42
N GLU A 159 -32.42 -1.85 30.43
CA GLU A 159 -32.66 -1.42 29.05
C GLU A 159 -33.66 -2.35 28.33
N GLY A 160 -34.49 -1.78 27.47
CA GLY A 160 -35.46 -2.49 26.66
C GLY A 160 -34.76 -3.38 25.65
N THR A 161 -35.35 -4.54 25.34
CA THR A 161 -34.74 -5.52 24.43
C THR A 161 -34.45 -4.93 23.06
N ALA A 162 -35.31 -4.04 22.55
CA ALA A 162 -35.12 -3.39 21.25
C ALA A 162 -33.91 -2.43 21.22
N ASP A 163 -33.67 -1.72 22.33
CA ASP A 163 -32.52 -0.82 22.47
C ASP A 163 -31.21 -1.60 22.53
N ILE A 164 -31.16 -2.67 23.34
CA ILE A 164 -30.00 -3.58 23.44
C ILE A 164 -29.67 -4.19 22.07
N LEU A 165 -30.67 -4.74 21.37
CA LEU A 165 -30.49 -5.34 20.04
C LEU A 165 -29.99 -4.31 19.01
N THR A 166 -30.46 -3.07 19.11
CA THR A 166 -30.02 -1.99 18.21
C THR A 166 -28.55 -1.65 18.44
N GLN A 167 -28.12 -1.48 19.69
CA GLN A 167 -26.71 -1.22 19.99
C GLN A 167 -25.81 -2.38 19.56
N GLN A 168 -26.24 -3.62 19.83
CA GLN A 168 -25.53 -4.81 19.40
C GLN A 168 -25.39 -4.87 17.88
N TYR A 169 -26.48 -4.63 17.13
CA TYR A 169 -26.45 -4.59 15.68
C TYR A 169 -25.47 -3.57 15.13
N ILE A 170 -25.48 -2.34 15.68
CA ILE A 170 -24.57 -1.26 15.26
C ILE A 170 -23.10 -1.69 15.44
N ASN A 171 -22.78 -2.28 16.59
CA ASN A 171 -21.43 -2.73 16.89
C ASN A 171 -20.98 -3.88 15.97
N GLU A 172 -21.82 -4.91 15.81
CA GLU A 172 -21.53 -6.06 14.95
C GLU A 172 -21.40 -5.64 13.47
N PHE A 173 -22.25 -4.74 13.00
CA PHE A 173 -22.18 -4.23 11.63
C PHE A 173 -20.90 -3.42 11.41
N SER A 174 -20.50 -2.57 12.37
CA SER A 174 -19.23 -1.85 12.30
C SER A 174 -18.04 -2.81 12.24
N ASN A 175 -18.02 -3.84 13.08
CA ASN A 175 -17.01 -4.88 13.08
C ASN A 175 -16.96 -5.63 11.73
N ALA A 176 -18.13 -5.93 11.14
CA ALA A 176 -18.23 -6.58 9.83
C ALA A 176 -17.67 -5.70 8.70
N ILE A 177 -17.93 -4.38 8.73
CA ILE A 177 -17.30 -3.43 7.79
C ILE A 177 -15.78 -3.47 7.95
N GLU A 178 -15.26 -3.39 9.16
CA GLU A 178 -13.82 -3.42 9.40
C GLU A 178 -13.19 -4.73 8.93
N ALA A 179 -13.82 -5.88 9.21
CA ALA A 179 -13.39 -7.18 8.73
C ALA A 179 -13.39 -7.28 7.19
N SER A 180 -14.33 -6.62 6.51
CA SER A 180 -14.35 -6.58 5.04
C SER A 180 -13.17 -5.78 4.47
N LYS A 181 -12.72 -4.73 5.19
CA LYS A 181 -11.56 -3.91 4.80
C LYS A 181 -10.25 -4.67 5.01
N THR A 182 -10.12 -5.41 6.11
CA THR A 182 -8.93 -6.21 6.38
C THR A 182 -8.77 -7.35 5.38
N LYS A 183 -9.85 -8.06 5.01
CA LYS A 183 -9.80 -9.08 3.94
C LYS A 183 -9.35 -8.53 2.59
N LYS A 184 -9.86 -7.36 2.18
CA LYS A 184 -9.37 -6.68 0.96
C LYS A 184 -7.88 -6.34 1.06
N ARG A 185 -7.40 -5.98 2.25
CA ARG A 185 -5.97 -5.68 2.49
C ARG A 185 -5.11 -6.95 2.46
N GLU A 186 -5.61 -8.05 3.01
CA GLU A 186 -4.95 -9.35 3.00
C GLU A 186 -4.77 -9.90 1.58
N ASP A 187 -5.76 -9.72 0.70
CA ASP A 187 -5.62 -10.07 -0.72
C ASP A 187 -4.53 -9.25 -1.42
N HIS A 188 -4.41 -7.95 -1.08
CA HIS A 188 -3.31 -7.11 -1.56
C HIS A 188 -1.95 -7.57 -1.01
N PHE A 189 -1.86 -7.91 0.27
CA PHE A 189 -0.62 -8.42 0.88
C PHE A 189 -0.23 -9.80 0.33
N ARG A 190 -1.18 -10.67 0.04
CA ARG A 190 -0.93 -11.99 -0.55
C ARG A 190 -0.38 -11.85 -1.97
N ARG A 191 -0.90 -10.91 -2.75
CA ARG A 191 -0.33 -10.55 -4.06
C ARG A 191 1.09 -9.98 -3.91
N LEU A 192 1.31 -9.07 -2.97
CA LEU A 192 2.63 -8.48 -2.70
C LEU A 192 3.66 -9.53 -2.23
N SER A 193 3.26 -10.47 -1.38
CA SER A 193 4.06 -11.60 -0.90
C SER A 193 4.49 -12.50 -2.06
N LEU A 194 3.59 -12.79 -3.01
CA LEU A 194 3.92 -13.56 -4.21
C LEU A 194 4.96 -12.83 -5.08
N PHE A 195 4.86 -11.51 -5.23
CA PHE A 195 5.88 -10.72 -5.92
C PHE A 195 7.24 -10.79 -5.22
N ALA A 196 7.27 -10.66 -3.89
CA ALA A 196 8.52 -10.77 -3.12
C ALA A 196 9.18 -12.14 -3.27
N PHE A 197 8.39 -13.22 -3.28
CA PHE A 197 8.89 -14.58 -3.50
C PHE A 197 9.49 -14.76 -4.90
N ILE A 198 8.82 -14.25 -5.94
CA ILE A 198 9.32 -14.31 -7.32
C ILE A 198 10.63 -13.55 -7.47
N VAL A 199 10.72 -12.33 -6.93
CA VAL A 199 11.94 -11.51 -6.98
C VAL A 199 13.09 -12.21 -6.24
N SER A 200 12.82 -12.78 -5.05
CA SER A 200 13.82 -13.54 -4.30
C SER A 200 14.34 -14.74 -5.10
N ALA A 201 13.45 -15.52 -5.73
CA ALA A 201 13.83 -16.66 -6.54
C ALA A 201 14.70 -16.25 -7.75
N VAL A 202 14.38 -15.13 -8.41
CA VAL A 202 15.17 -14.58 -9.52
C VAL A 202 16.57 -14.16 -9.06
N ILE A 203 16.70 -13.51 -7.90
CA ILE A 203 18.01 -13.10 -7.36
C ILE A 203 18.89 -14.32 -7.08
N VAL A 204 18.34 -15.34 -6.43
CA VAL A 204 19.07 -16.59 -6.15
C VAL A 204 19.51 -17.27 -7.45
N PHE A 205 18.65 -17.27 -8.47
CA PHE A 205 18.96 -17.81 -9.79
C PHE A 205 20.10 -17.04 -10.48
N ILE A 206 20.06 -15.69 -10.47
CA ILE A 206 21.12 -14.85 -11.02
C ILE A 206 22.45 -15.14 -10.33
N LEU A 207 22.47 -15.20 -9.00
CA LEU A 207 23.68 -15.52 -8.24
C LEU A 207 24.23 -16.91 -8.59
N ALA A 208 23.36 -17.91 -8.71
CA ALA A 208 23.74 -19.26 -9.10
C ALA A 208 24.31 -19.34 -10.53
N MET A 209 23.90 -18.44 -11.43
CA MET A 209 24.42 -18.38 -12.81
C MET A 209 25.72 -17.57 -12.92
N VAL A 210 25.83 -16.46 -12.18
CA VAL A 210 27.00 -15.57 -12.22
C VAL A 210 28.22 -16.24 -11.56
N LEU A 211 28.02 -16.99 -10.48
CA LEU A 211 29.10 -17.67 -9.75
C LEU A 211 29.97 -18.58 -10.66
N PRO A 212 29.41 -19.54 -11.43
CA PRO A 212 30.20 -20.37 -12.35
C PRO A 212 30.94 -19.58 -13.43
N VAL A 213 30.34 -18.51 -13.95
CA VAL A 213 30.96 -17.66 -14.98
C VAL A 213 32.19 -16.94 -14.41
N LEU A 214 32.07 -16.37 -13.20
CA LEU A 214 33.19 -15.76 -12.49
C LEU A 214 34.32 -16.77 -12.24
N VAL A 215 33.98 -18.01 -11.84
CA VAL A 215 34.96 -19.08 -11.64
C VAL A 215 35.67 -19.48 -12.94
N GLN A 216 34.97 -19.49 -14.08
CA GLN A 216 35.61 -19.77 -15.37
C GLN A 216 36.56 -18.65 -15.81
N ILE A 217 36.20 -17.38 -15.57
CA ILE A 217 37.08 -16.24 -15.85
C ILE A 217 38.34 -16.33 -15.01
N GLU A 218 38.22 -16.65 -13.71
CA GLU A 218 39.39 -16.84 -12.84
C GLU A 218 40.31 -17.96 -13.36
N LYS A 219 39.74 -19.13 -13.69
CA LYS A 219 40.52 -20.27 -14.20
C LYS A 219 41.23 -19.94 -15.52
N ASN A 220 40.52 -19.31 -16.46
CA ASN A 220 41.10 -18.90 -17.73
C ASN A 220 42.21 -17.86 -17.54
N THR A 221 42.04 -16.90 -16.63
CA THR A 221 43.05 -15.89 -16.33
C THR A 221 44.30 -16.50 -15.67
N ARG A 222 44.13 -17.45 -14.73
CA ARG A 222 45.24 -18.21 -14.13
C ARG A 222 45.99 -19.07 -15.14
N SER A 223 45.28 -19.70 -16.07
CA SER A 223 45.90 -20.51 -17.14
C SER A 223 46.72 -19.66 -18.11
N LEU A 224 46.25 -18.44 -18.42
CA LEU A 224 46.98 -17.46 -19.23
C LEU A 224 48.25 -16.98 -18.53
N PHE A 225 48.22 -16.82 -17.21
CA PHE A 225 49.39 -16.49 -16.40
C PHE A 225 50.41 -17.64 -16.34
N GLN A 226 49.95 -18.90 -16.26
CA GLN A 226 50.81 -20.09 -16.30
C GLN A 226 51.45 -20.35 -17.68
N LEU A 227 50.81 -19.91 -18.76
CA LEU A 227 51.34 -20.01 -20.14
C LEU A 227 52.39 -18.93 -20.47
N GLY A 228 52.80 -18.11 -19.51
CA GLY A 228 53.94 -17.20 -19.66
C GLY A 228 53.71 -16.02 -20.62
N LEU A 229 52.46 -15.71 -20.98
CA LEU A 229 52.13 -14.59 -21.87
C LEU A 229 51.99 -13.24 -21.16
N VAL A 230 52.24 -13.19 -19.85
CA VAL A 230 52.51 -11.93 -19.12
C VAL A 230 53.71 -12.18 -18.23
N ALA A 231 54.89 -11.83 -18.73
CA ALA A 231 56.05 -11.66 -17.87
C ALA A 231 55.73 -10.61 -16.79
N PRO A 232 56.21 -10.74 -15.55
CA PRO A 232 56.31 -9.59 -14.67
C PRO A 232 57.26 -8.62 -15.37
N THR A 233 56.73 -7.54 -15.94
CA THR A 233 57.52 -6.45 -16.49
C THR A 233 58.29 -5.80 -15.35
N GLY A 234 59.45 -6.36 -15.06
CA GLY A 234 60.51 -5.70 -14.33
C GLY A 234 60.93 -4.45 -15.10
N ALA A 235 60.83 -3.33 -14.40
CA ALA A 235 61.69 -2.15 -14.49
C ALA A 235 62.40 -1.87 -15.84
N THR A 236 61.88 -0.87 -16.56
CA THR A 236 62.73 0.18 -17.15
C THR A 236 62.06 1.54 -16.98
N PRO A 237 62.82 2.60 -16.67
CA PRO A 237 62.30 3.92 -16.33
C PRO A 237 61.94 4.65 -17.62
N VAL A 238 60.66 4.99 -17.78
CA VAL A 238 60.21 5.81 -18.91
C VAL A 238 59.47 7.02 -18.36
N THR A 239 60.24 8.09 -18.25
CA THR A 239 59.88 9.48 -18.54
C THR A 239 58.46 9.92 -18.18
N ASN A 240 58.39 10.63 -17.05
CA ASN A 240 57.30 11.54 -16.66
C ASN A 240 56.78 12.35 -17.85
N THR A 241 55.67 11.89 -18.44
CA THR A 241 54.76 12.78 -19.14
C THR A 241 53.76 13.25 -18.11
N SER A 242 54.04 14.44 -17.58
CA SER A 242 53.15 15.22 -16.73
C SER A 242 51.85 15.47 -17.49
N VAL A 243 50.86 14.61 -17.26
CA VAL A 243 49.47 14.96 -17.53
C VAL A 243 49.13 15.98 -16.45
N ILE A 244 49.10 17.24 -16.86
CA ILE A 244 48.56 18.35 -16.08
C ILE A 244 47.15 17.92 -15.68
N ALA A 245 47.03 17.41 -14.45
CA ALA A 245 45.76 17.34 -13.76
C ALA A 245 45.25 18.77 -13.74
N LYS A 246 44.20 19.04 -14.53
CA LYS A 246 43.42 20.25 -14.40
C LYS A 246 42.86 20.23 -12.99
N THR A 247 43.55 20.90 -12.09
CA THR A 247 43.11 21.19 -10.73
C THR A 247 41.67 21.67 -10.86
N PRO A 248 40.68 21.06 -10.17
CA PRO A 248 39.35 21.63 -10.10
C PRO A 248 39.54 23.02 -9.49
N GLN A 249 39.42 24.06 -10.33
CA GLN A 249 39.30 25.40 -9.81
C GLN A 249 38.01 25.38 -9.03
N VAL A 250 38.12 25.46 -7.71
CA VAL A 250 36.99 25.67 -6.81
C VAL A 250 36.47 27.06 -7.14
N PRO A 251 35.34 27.20 -7.85
CA PRO A 251 34.73 28.50 -8.05
C PRO A 251 34.19 28.89 -6.67
N ASN A 252 34.67 30.02 -6.14
CA ASN A 252 34.31 30.51 -4.81
C ASN A 252 32.86 31.06 -4.73
N ASN A 253 32.00 30.68 -5.66
CA ASN A 253 30.64 31.16 -5.70
C ASN A 253 29.77 30.24 -4.82
N LEU A 254 29.18 30.85 -3.80
CA LEU A 254 28.27 30.21 -2.87
C LEU A 254 26.85 30.64 -3.20
N CYS A 255 25.90 29.71 -3.15
CA CYS A 255 24.49 30.01 -3.33
C CYS A 255 24.03 31.03 -2.26
N PRO A 256 23.39 32.16 -2.63
CA PRO A 256 22.97 33.18 -1.68
C PRO A 256 21.87 32.71 -0.71
N LYS A 257 21.21 31.59 -1.01
CA LYS A 257 20.10 31.05 -0.21
C LYS A 257 20.55 29.99 0.81
N CYS A 258 21.51 29.14 0.45
CA CYS A 258 21.92 28.00 1.29
C CYS A 258 23.43 27.88 1.53
N HIS A 259 24.23 28.78 0.94
CA HIS A 259 25.70 28.80 1.02
C HIS A 259 26.40 27.52 0.52
N ALA A 260 25.72 26.70 -0.29
CA ALA A 260 26.37 25.57 -0.96
C ALA A 260 27.25 26.08 -2.13
N PRO A 261 28.38 25.42 -2.43
CA PRO A 261 29.21 25.76 -3.58
C PRO A 261 28.43 25.55 -4.89
N VAL A 262 28.56 26.49 -5.81
CA VAL A 262 27.95 26.47 -7.15
C VAL A 262 29.01 26.81 -8.20
N THR A 263 28.85 26.26 -9.40
CA THR A 263 29.71 26.58 -10.53
C THR A 263 29.12 27.74 -11.34
N ASP A 264 29.95 28.51 -12.04
CA ASP A 264 29.51 29.72 -12.77
C ASP A 264 28.53 29.41 -13.92
N ASP A 265 28.49 28.14 -14.37
CA ASP A 265 27.58 27.66 -15.41
C ASP A 265 26.24 27.16 -14.85
N ASP A 266 26.07 27.11 -13.52
CA ASP A 266 24.85 26.62 -12.88
C ASP A 266 23.74 27.67 -12.94
N VAL A 267 22.67 27.36 -13.68
CA VAL A 267 21.44 28.18 -13.70
C VAL A 267 20.64 28.01 -12.40
N PHE A 268 20.78 26.87 -11.72
CA PHE A 268 20.08 26.57 -10.47
C PHE A 268 21.02 25.91 -9.47
N CYS A 269 20.86 26.22 -8.19
CA CYS A 269 21.63 25.58 -7.12
C CYS A 269 21.18 24.12 -6.96
N GLY A 270 22.10 23.17 -7.20
CA GLY A 270 21.82 21.73 -7.06
C GLY A 270 21.41 21.27 -5.65
N ASN A 271 21.69 22.06 -4.61
CA ASN A 271 21.34 21.71 -3.23
C ASN A 271 19.96 22.22 -2.78
N CYS A 272 19.56 23.44 -3.18
CA CYS A 272 18.32 24.07 -2.69
C CYS A 272 17.35 24.53 -3.78
N GLY A 273 17.70 24.37 -5.05
CA GLY A 273 16.87 24.73 -6.20
C GLY A 273 16.68 26.24 -6.41
N ALA A 274 17.49 27.10 -5.77
CA ALA A 274 17.46 28.54 -6.02
C ALA A 274 17.93 28.87 -7.44
N ASP A 275 17.24 29.78 -8.12
CA ASP A 275 17.67 30.38 -9.38
C ASP A 275 18.90 31.26 -9.14
N LEU A 276 19.94 31.10 -9.97
CA LEU A 276 21.25 31.76 -9.83
C LEU A 276 21.52 32.77 -10.96
N ARG A 277 20.54 33.03 -11.84
CA ARG A 277 20.61 34.08 -12.86
C ARG A 277 20.51 35.50 -12.29
#